data_AF-A0A0K2V6I5-F1
#
_entry.id   AF-A0A0K2V6I5-F1
#
_cell.length_a   1.000
_cell.length_b   1.000
_cell.length_c   1.000
_cell.angle_alpha   90.00
_cell.angle_beta   90.00
_cell.angle_gamma   90.00
#
_symmetry.space_group_name_H-M   'P 1'
#
loop_
_entity.id
_entity.type
_entity.pdbx_description
1 polymer ?
#
loop_
_entity_poly.entity_id
_entity_poly.type
_entity_poly.pdbx_seq_one_letter_code
_entity_poly.pdbx_strand_id
1 'polypeptide(L)'
;MSAIIMLTELGFVQCGSFCDGHSSNRKFYTHELCKKNLQASIENTYAPRSQTFLLFDTVNFFKNIYTTFQTEKRLYFHHSF
;
A
#
# COMPACT_ATOMS: atom_id res chain seq x y z
N MET A 1 1.72 5.65 21.27
CA MET A 1 0.44 4.93 21.07
C MET A 1 0.17 4.89 19.58
N SER A 2 -0.09 3.71 18.99
CA SER A 2 -0.32 3.57 17.54
C SER A 2 -1.68 4.17 17.15
N ALA A 3 -1.76 4.90 16.04
CA ALA A 3 -3.01 5.49 15.56
C ALA A 3 -4.12 4.45 15.33
N ILE A 4 -3.73 3.23 14.93
CA ILE A 4 -4.66 2.12 14.68
C ILE A 4 -5.31 1.66 16.00
N ILE A 5 -4.53 1.62 17.09
CA ILE A 5 -5.02 1.25 18.42
C ILE A 5 -6.06 2.27 18.89
N MET A 6 -5.75 3.57 18.77
CA MET A 6 -6.67 4.64 19.16
C MET A 6 -7.98 4.57 18.37
N LEU A 7 -7.93 4.34 17.05
CA LEU A 7 -9.14 4.18 16.23
C LEU A 7 -9.97 2.96 16.65
N THR A 8 -9.29 1.87 16.99
CA THR A 8 -9.95 0.63 17.46
C THR A 8 -10.63 0.85 18.82
N GLU A 9 -9.99 1.56 19.75
CA GLU A 9 -10.57 1.93 21.05
C GLU A 9 -11.80 2.82 20.91
N LEU A 10 -11.83 3.66 19.87
CA LEU A 10 -12.99 4.48 19.51
C LEU A 10 -14.11 3.69 18.79
N GLY A 11 -13.92 2.40 18.53
CA GLY A 11 -14.89 1.52 17.86
C GLY A 11 -14.81 1.52 16.33
N PHE A 12 -13.80 2.15 15.73
CA PHE A 12 -13.57 2.10 14.29
C PHE A 12 -12.69 0.91 13.91
N VAL A 13 -13.04 0.25 12.81
CA VAL A 13 -12.20 -0.80 12.21
C VAL A 13 -11.46 -0.20 11.02
N GLN A 14 -10.12 -0.24 11.07
CA GLN A 14 -9.32 0.13 9.90
C GLN A 14 -9.50 -0.91 8.80
N CYS A 15 -10.08 -0.51 7.67
CA CYS A 15 -10.27 -1.38 6.51
C CYS A 15 -9.13 -1.27 5.49
N GLY A 16 -8.34 -0.19 5.52
CA GLY A 16 -7.29 0.01 4.53
C GLY A 16 -6.25 1.06 4.93
N SER A 17 -5.13 1.03 4.20
CA SER A 17 -4.07 2.02 4.25
C SER A 17 -3.80 2.51 2.83
N PHE A 18 -3.53 3.81 2.70
CA PHE A 18 -3.27 4.44 1.42
C PHE A 18 -1.93 5.17 1.50
N CYS A 19 -1.02 4.89 0.58
CA CYS A 19 0.32 5.50 0.54
C CYS A 19 0.71 5.89 -0.88
N ASP A 20 1.66 6.82 -1.01
CA ASP A 20 2.25 7.12 -2.32
C ASP A 20 3.18 5.98 -2.79
N GLY A 21 3.52 5.99 -4.08
CA GLY A 21 4.43 5.02 -4.70
C GLY A 21 5.92 5.26 -4.44
N HIS A 22 6.30 6.09 -3.46
CA HIS A 22 7.70 6.36 -3.16
C HIS A 22 8.43 5.08 -2.72
N SER A 23 9.74 5.01 -2.96
CA SER A 23 10.54 3.80 -2.71
C SER A 23 10.49 3.34 -1.25
N SER A 24 10.46 4.29 -0.31
CA SER A 24 10.30 4.04 1.13
C SER A 24 8.97 3.35 1.46
N ASN A 25 7.87 3.82 0.88
CA ASN A 25 6.52 3.29 1.15
C ASN A 25 6.33 1.91 0.51
N ARG A 26 6.87 1.70 -0.70
CA ARG A 26 6.95 0.38 -1.31
C ARG A 26 7.75 -0.60 -0.45
N LYS A 27 8.93 -0.17 0.05
CA LYS A 27 9.75 -1.01 0.93
C LYS A 27 9.01 -1.34 2.22
N PHE A 28 8.33 -0.36 2.82
CA PHE A 28 7.53 -0.54 4.02
C PHE A 28 6.42 -1.58 3.81
N TYR A 29 5.60 -1.47 2.76
CA TYR A 29 4.56 -2.45 2.47
C TYR A 29 5.14 -3.84 2.20
N THR A 30 6.13 -3.94 1.32
CA THR A 30 6.68 -5.24 0.93
C THR A 30 7.46 -5.92 2.06
N HIS A 31 8.35 -5.21 2.74
CA HIS A 31 9.32 -5.82 3.66
C HIS A 31 8.83 -5.82 5.11
N GLU A 32 8.24 -4.72 5.58
CA GLU A 32 7.84 -4.58 6.98
C GLU A 32 6.44 -5.18 7.22
N LEU A 33 5.48 -4.91 6.32
CA LEU A 33 4.10 -5.39 6.50
C LEU A 33 3.87 -6.78 5.91
N CYS A 34 4.32 -7.05 4.69
CA CYS A 34 3.95 -8.27 3.96
C CYS A 34 5.04 -9.35 3.89
N LYS A 35 6.10 -9.25 4.71
CA LYS A 35 7.16 -10.28 4.84
C LYS A 35 7.85 -10.61 3.51
N LYS A 36 8.27 -9.58 2.77
CA LYS A 36 8.98 -9.60 1.48
C LYS A 36 8.14 -9.94 0.24
N ASN A 37 6.86 -10.26 0.39
CA ASN A 37 5.95 -10.47 -0.74
C ASN A 37 4.81 -9.46 -0.63
N LEU A 38 4.64 -8.56 -1.59
CA LEU A 38 3.60 -7.54 -1.53
C LEU A 38 2.21 -8.19 -1.61
N GLN A 39 1.44 -8.09 -0.52
CA GLN A 39 0.09 -8.61 -0.44
C GLN A 39 -0.94 -7.49 -0.63
N ALA A 40 -2.09 -7.83 -1.21
CA ALA A 40 -3.20 -6.87 -1.36
C ALA A 40 -3.81 -6.48 -0.01
N SER A 41 -3.69 -7.34 0.99
CA SER A 41 -4.21 -7.14 2.34
C SER A 41 -3.38 -7.86 3.38
N ILE A 42 -3.43 -7.37 4.61
CA ILE A 42 -2.88 -8.03 5.80
C ILE A 42 -3.98 -8.23 6.84
N GLU A 43 -3.83 -9.23 7.71
CA GLU A 43 -4.74 -9.38 8.85
C GLU A 43 -4.60 -8.19 9.80
N ASN A 44 -5.73 -7.67 10.28
CA ASN A 44 -5.74 -6.59 11.23
C ASN A 44 -5.38 -7.13 12.63
N THR A 45 -4.21 -6.72 13.14
CA THR A 45 -3.68 -7.13 14.45
C THR A 45 -4.61 -6.79 15.62
N TYR A 46 -5.49 -5.79 15.47
CA TYR A 46 -6.32 -5.26 16.55
C TYR A 46 -7.82 -5.62 16.40
N ALA A 47 -8.21 -6.18 15.26
CA ALA A 47 -9.58 -6.62 15.01
C ALA A 47 -9.54 -8.00 14.32
N PRO A 48 -9.56 -9.10 15.11
CA PRO A 48 -9.47 -10.46 14.59
C PRO A 48 -10.52 -10.72 13.51
N ARG A 49 -10.15 -11.45 12.45
CA ARG A 49 -10.99 -11.74 11.27
C ARG A 49 -11.31 -10.53 10.37
N SER A 50 -10.72 -9.37 10.62
CA SER A 50 -10.76 -8.25 9.67
C SER A 50 -9.44 -8.12 8.92
N GLN A 51 -9.49 -7.55 7.73
CA GLN A 51 -8.33 -7.34 6.86
C GLN A 51 -8.14 -5.85 6.60
N THR A 52 -6.87 -5.45 6.53
CA THR A 52 -6.46 -4.11 6.11
C THR A 52 -5.91 -4.20 4.70
N PHE A 53 -6.60 -3.58 3.74
CA PHE A 53 -6.13 -3.49 2.35
C PHE A 53 -4.99 -2.48 2.21
N LEU A 54 -3.97 -2.84 1.44
CA LEU A 54 -2.79 -2.02 1.20
C LEU A 54 -2.89 -1.38 -0.19
N LEU A 55 -3.16 -0.09 -0.23
CA LEU A 55 -3.45 0.64 -1.46
C LEU A 55 -2.37 1.68 -1.76
N PHE A 56 -2.06 1.83 -3.04
CA PHE A 56 -1.23 2.92 -3.53
C PHE A 56 -2.10 4.00 -4.18
N ASP A 57 -1.59 5.23 -4.16
CA ASP A 57 -2.19 6.35 -4.88
C ASP A 57 -2.23 6.11 -6.40
N THR A 58 -3.42 5.78 -6.87
CA THR A 58 -3.71 5.50 -8.28
C THR A 58 -3.52 6.74 -9.14
N VAL A 59 -3.81 7.95 -8.64
CA VAL A 59 -3.63 9.20 -9.40
C VAL A 59 -2.16 9.43 -9.69
N ASN A 60 -1.30 9.24 -8.69
CA ASN A 60 0.14 9.33 -8.86
C ASN A 60 0.68 8.23 -9.79
N PHE A 61 0.08 7.04 -9.76
CA PHE A 61 0.44 5.96 -10.69
C PHE A 61 0.10 6.33 -12.14
N PHE A 62 -1.11 6.85 -12.40
CA PHE A 62 -1.52 7.28 -13.74
C PHE A 62 -0.68 8.44 -14.27
N LYS A 63 -0.32 9.42 -13.43
CA LYS A 63 0.60 10.51 -13.81
C LYS A 63 1.96 9.97 -14.27
N ASN A 64 2.51 8.97 -13.57
CA ASN A 64 3.78 8.35 -13.94
C ASN A 64 3.68 7.58 -15.27
N ILE A 65 2.57 6.86 -15.48
CA ILE A 65 2.29 6.18 -16.75
C ILE A 65 2.22 7.20 -17.89
N TYR A 66 1.44 8.28 -17.72
CA TYR A 66 1.30 9.34 -18.70
C TYR A 66 2.65 10.01 -19.03
N THR A 67 3.44 10.36 -18.01
CA THR A 67 4.77 10.95 -18.18
C THR A 67 5.72 10.02 -18.94
N THR A 68 5.60 8.71 -18.71
CA THR A 68 6.41 7.70 -19.40
C THR A 68 6.03 7.61 -20.88
N PHE A 69 4.75 7.64 -21.21
CA PHE A 69 4.27 7.72 -22.60
C PHE A 69 4.74 9.01 -23.30
N GLN A 70 4.67 10.15 -22.63
CA GLN A 70 5.08 11.44 -23.19
C GLN A 70 6.59 11.51 -23.47
N THR A 71 7.41 10.78 -22.72
CA THR A 71 8.88 10.78 -22.85
C THR A 71 9.41 9.67 -23.77
N GLU A 72 8.52 8.94 -24.47
CA GLU A 72 8.83 7.75 -25.30
C GLU A 72 9.66 6.67 -24.57
N LYS A 73 9.71 6.72 -23.24
CA LYS A 73 10.38 5.70 -22.43
C LYS A 73 9.48 4.47 -22.40
N ARG A 74 10.04 3.28 -22.64
CA ARG A 74 9.29 2.03 -22.54
C ARG A 74 8.82 1.83 -21.10
N LEU A 75 7.54 1.52 -20.93
CA LEU A 75 7.02 0.98 -19.67
C LEU A 75 7.65 -0.39 -19.43
N TYR A 76 8.67 -0.44 -18.57
CA TYR A 76 9.14 -1.71 -18.03
C TYR A 76 8.20 -2.10 -16.89
N PHE A 77 7.22 -2.94 -17.17
CA PHE A 77 6.54 -3.70 -16.14
C PHE A 77 7.54 -4.72 -15.60
N HIS A 78 8.29 -4.35 -14.56
CA HIS A 78 9.01 -5.35 -13.78
C HIS A 78 7.96 -6.18 -13.02
N HIS A 79 7.58 -7.31 -13.62
CA HIS A 79 6.92 -8.39 -12.90
C HIS A 79 7.92 -8.93 -11.87
N SER A 80 7.86 -8.38 -10.66
CA SER A 80 8.43 -9.00 -9.48
C SER A 80 7.26 -9.24 -8.53
N PHE A 81 6.64 -10.41 -8.73
CA PHE A 81 5.77 -11.03 -7.72
C PHE A 81 6.65 -11.70 -6.67
#